data_AF-A0AAI8U0W8-F1
#
_entry.id   AF-A0AAI8U0W8-F1
#
_cell.length_a   1.000
_cell.length_b   1.000
_cell.length_c   1.000
_cell.angle_alpha   90.00
_cell.angle_beta   90.00
_cell.angle_gamma   90.00
#
_symmetry.space_group_name_H-M   'P 1'
#
loop_
_entity.id
_entity.type
_entity.pdbx_description
1 polymer ?
#
loop_
_entity_poly.entity_id
_entity_poly.type
_entity_poly.pdbx_seq_one_letter_code
_entity_poly.pdbx_strand_id
1 'polypeptide(L)'
;MHRGAAPVRRLYVRCVEKVIVTLRAARSDENWCVRLRSQVADELLALGVPGLTVNVRDDAVRASLMTLTTLDPPVVAVVSLWVQQYYGEVARAAIDRLSAECDHAAAYLVTESVPMAVPRTAPGERVDGLANIALLRRPAELDPVTWLHRWHVDHTPVAIETQATFGYTQNTVVRALTDDAPVLAAIVEELFPQQAVSDLHAFFGAADDADLADRMRRMVASTDAFGASSNIDTVPTSRYELRSPFVTPDRP
;
A
#
# COMPACT_ATOMS: atom_id res chain seq x y z
N MET A 1 -41.16 15.53 -34.54
CA MET A 1 -41.07 15.07 -33.14
C MET A 1 -40.08 13.91 -33.06
N HIS A 2 -38.81 14.18 -32.76
CA HIS A 2 -37.82 13.14 -32.51
C HIS A 2 -37.95 12.66 -31.06
N ARG A 3 -38.42 11.43 -30.87
CA ARG A 3 -38.35 10.75 -29.57
C ARG A 3 -36.88 10.41 -29.33
N GLY A 4 -36.21 11.17 -28.47
CA GLY A 4 -34.87 10.81 -27.97
C GLY A 4 -34.95 9.45 -27.27
N ALA A 5 -34.17 8.49 -27.74
CA ALA A 5 -34.04 7.20 -27.08
C ALA A 5 -33.55 7.42 -25.64
N ALA A 6 -34.21 6.79 -24.66
CA ALA A 6 -33.74 6.81 -23.28
C ALA A 6 -32.31 6.23 -23.23
N PRO A 7 -31.38 6.85 -22.49
CA PRO A 7 -30.01 6.35 -22.40
C PRO A 7 -30.03 4.92 -21.84
N VAL A 8 -29.39 4.00 -22.56
CA VAL A 8 -29.22 2.61 -22.14
C VAL A 8 -28.43 2.60 -20.83
N ARG A 9 -29.09 2.26 -19.72
CA ARG A 9 -28.40 2.01 -18.45
C ARG A 9 -27.60 0.72 -18.57
N ARG A 10 -26.29 0.84 -18.79
CA ARG A 10 -25.37 -0.29 -18.72
C ARG A 10 -25.09 -0.61 -17.25
N LEU A 11 -25.36 -1.84 -16.84
CA LEU A 11 -24.97 -2.37 -15.54
C LEU A 11 -23.49 -2.73 -15.62
N TYR A 12 -22.69 -2.14 -14.74
CA TYR A 12 -21.27 -2.41 -14.63
C TYR A 12 -20.97 -3.02 -13.26
N VAL A 13 -20.10 -4.04 -13.23
CA VAL A 13 -19.59 -4.58 -11.97
C VAL A 13 -18.65 -3.54 -11.35
N ARG A 14 -18.94 -3.12 -10.11
CA ARG A 14 -18.09 -2.18 -9.36
C ARG A 14 -17.02 -2.95 -8.59
N CYS A 15 -15.83 -2.37 -8.41
CA CYS A 15 -14.69 -2.94 -7.66
C CYS A 15 -14.07 -4.23 -8.25
N VAL A 16 -13.67 -4.25 -9.52
CA VAL A 16 -13.07 -5.46 -10.12
C VAL A 16 -11.55 -5.49 -9.96
N GLU A 17 -10.91 -4.33 -10.00
CA GLU A 17 -9.45 -4.22 -10.05
C GLU A 17 -8.95 -3.22 -9.02
N LYS A 18 -7.69 -3.40 -8.58
CA LYS A 18 -7.00 -2.48 -7.68
C LYS A 18 -5.83 -1.83 -8.41
N VAL A 19 -5.76 -0.50 -8.30
CA VAL A 19 -4.64 0.32 -8.76
C VAL A 19 -3.98 0.94 -7.55
N ILE A 20 -2.65 0.86 -7.47
CA ILE A 20 -1.86 1.54 -6.44
C ILE A 20 -0.99 2.59 -7.12
N VAL A 21 -1.03 3.82 -6.61
CA VAL A 21 -0.20 4.94 -7.07
C VAL A 21 0.81 5.28 -5.98
N THR A 22 2.10 5.17 -6.28
CA THR A 22 3.19 5.65 -5.41
C THR A 22 3.56 7.08 -5.82
N LEU A 23 3.62 7.99 -4.85
CA LEU A 23 3.96 9.40 -5.08
C LEU A 23 5.36 9.64 -4.53
N ARG A 24 6.27 10.11 -5.39
CA ARG A 24 7.65 10.44 -5.01
C ARG A 24 7.87 11.94 -5.04
N ALA A 25 8.45 12.45 -3.96
CA ALA A 25 8.80 13.87 -3.86
C ALA A 25 10.01 14.05 -2.95
N ALA A 26 10.81 15.08 -3.20
CA ALA A 26 11.96 15.38 -2.35
C ALA A 26 11.55 15.72 -0.90
N ARG A 27 10.36 16.29 -0.71
CA ARG A 27 9.78 16.64 0.59
C ARG A 27 8.26 16.50 0.59
N SER A 28 7.70 16.15 1.74
CA SER A 28 6.25 16.07 2.00
C SER A 28 5.97 16.54 3.42
N ASP A 29 5.64 17.82 3.62
CA ASP A 29 5.33 18.32 4.96
C ASP A 29 3.91 17.92 5.43
N GLU A 30 3.58 18.21 6.70
CA GLU A 30 2.28 17.87 7.27
C GLU A 30 1.11 18.53 6.51
N ASN A 31 1.29 19.76 6.02
CA ASN A 31 0.24 20.45 5.25
C ASN A 31 -0.05 19.72 3.93
N TRP A 32 0.99 19.23 3.25
CA TRP A 32 0.86 18.40 2.07
C TRP A 32 0.15 17.07 2.39
N CYS A 33 0.54 16.40 3.49
CA CYS A 33 -0.12 15.16 3.93
C CYS A 33 -1.61 15.38 4.22
N VAL A 34 -1.96 16.46 4.94
CA VAL A 34 -3.34 16.89 5.21
C VAL A 34 -4.10 17.12 3.92
N ARG A 35 -3.51 17.85 2.96
CA ARG A 35 -4.14 18.12 1.66
C ARG A 35 -4.44 16.83 0.88
N LEU A 36 -3.51 15.88 0.88
CA LEU A 36 -3.67 14.62 0.17
C LEU A 36 -4.81 13.75 0.75
N ARG A 37 -4.95 13.72 2.09
CA ARG A 37 -6.01 12.97 2.78
C ARG A 37 -7.34 13.73 2.96
N SER A 38 -7.43 14.97 2.48
CA SER A 38 -8.65 15.79 2.53
C SER A 38 -9.08 16.21 1.13
N GLN A 39 -8.69 17.39 0.67
CA GLN A 39 -9.11 17.95 -0.62
C GLN A 39 -8.87 16.97 -1.78
N VAL A 40 -7.67 16.40 -1.89
CA VAL A 40 -7.35 15.47 -2.99
C VAL A 40 -8.19 14.20 -2.87
N ALA A 41 -8.33 13.67 -1.66
CA ALA A 41 -9.16 12.49 -1.41
C ALA A 41 -10.64 12.72 -1.78
N ASP A 42 -11.20 13.89 -1.45
CA ASP A 42 -12.57 14.27 -1.82
C ASP A 42 -12.74 14.34 -3.34
N GLU A 43 -11.77 14.94 -4.03
CA GLU A 43 -11.74 15.01 -5.50
C GLU A 43 -11.67 13.60 -6.12
N LEU A 44 -10.87 12.69 -5.55
CA LEU A 44 -10.81 11.29 -5.99
C LEU A 44 -12.12 10.53 -5.72
N LEU A 45 -12.75 10.74 -4.56
CA LEU A 45 -14.05 10.14 -4.23
C LEU A 45 -15.16 10.64 -5.17
N ALA A 46 -15.09 11.90 -5.60
CA ALA A 46 -16.02 12.51 -6.55
C ALA A 46 -15.92 11.91 -7.97
N LEU A 47 -14.78 11.32 -8.34
CA LEU A 47 -14.65 10.50 -9.56
C LEU A 47 -15.45 9.19 -9.48
N GLY A 48 -15.99 8.86 -8.32
CA GLY A 48 -16.83 7.68 -8.11
C GLY A 48 -16.03 6.40 -7.89
N VAL A 49 -14.76 6.49 -7.44
CA VAL A 49 -13.96 5.31 -7.09
C VAL A 49 -14.67 4.46 -6.03
N PRO A 50 -14.88 3.16 -6.28
CA PRO A 50 -15.54 2.31 -5.30
C PRO A 50 -14.79 2.10 -3.98
N GLY A 51 -13.46 2.24 -3.96
CA GLY A 51 -12.64 2.18 -2.77
C GLY A 51 -11.46 3.14 -2.85
N LEU A 52 -11.07 3.72 -1.72
CA LEU A 52 -9.96 4.66 -1.60
C LEU A 52 -9.29 4.52 -0.23
N THR A 53 -7.98 4.25 -0.25
CA THR A 53 -7.10 4.31 0.92
C THR A 53 -5.92 5.23 0.61
N VAL A 54 -5.60 6.13 1.53
CA VAL A 54 -4.48 7.08 1.44
C VAL A 54 -3.49 6.75 2.55
N ASN A 55 -2.25 6.44 2.16
CA ASN A 55 -1.12 6.25 3.06
C ASN A 55 -0.15 7.42 2.88
N VAL A 56 0.15 8.15 3.95
CA VAL A 56 1.02 9.33 3.92
C VAL A 56 2.12 9.26 4.97
N ARG A 57 3.33 9.72 4.61
CA ARG A 57 4.42 9.92 5.56
C ARG A 57 4.26 11.25 6.31
N ASP A 58 3.25 11.30 7.17
CA ASP A 58 2.90 12.45 8.01
C ASP A 58 3.72 12.50 9.31
N ASP A 59 3.54 13.54 10.12
CA ASP A 59 4.36 13.78 11.31
C ASP A 59 4.28 12.67 12.37
N ALA A 60 3.19 11.90 12.40
CA ALA A 60 3.01 10.80 13.35
C ALA A 60 3.96 9.61 13.10
N VAL A 61 4.51 9.50 11.87
CA VAL A 61 5.35 8.35 11.46
C VAL A 61 6.65 8.78 10.77
N ARG A 62 6.81 10.07 10.44
CA ARG A 62 7.93 10.61 9.65
C ARG A 62 9.31 10.19 10.19
N ALA A 63 9.45 10.19 11.51
CA ALA A 63 10.68 9.87 12.23
C ALA A 63 10.93 8.35 12.37
N SER A 64 10.16 7.51 11.68
CA SER A 64 10.25 6.06 11.83
C SER A 64 11.65 5.52 11.48
N LEU A 65 12.17 4.69 12.39
CA LEU A 65 13.40 3.92 12.19
C LEU A 65 13.23 2.89 11.06
N MET A 66 11.99 2.50 10.74
CA MET A 66 11.65 1.49 9.73
C MET A 66 11.63 2.07 8.31
N THR A 67 12.62 2.90 7.99
CA THR A 67 12.77 3.53 6.67
C THR A 67 13.99 2.96 5.96
N LEU A 68 13.76 2.35 4.80
CA LEU A 68 14.79 1.96 3.83
C LEU A 68 14.40 2.61 2.50
N THR A 69 15.37 3.18 1.79
CA THR A 69 15.08 3.93 0.55
C THR A 69 16.18 3.68 -0.46
N THR A 70 15.78 3.25 -1.66
CA THR A 70 16.63 3.12 -2.84
C THR A 70 16.20 4.08 -3.95
N LEU A 71 14.95 4.54 -3.95
CA LEU A 71 14.41 5.49 -4.92
C LEU A 71 14.78 6.94 -4.55
N ASP A 72 15.19 7.71 -5.56
CA ASP A 72 15.45 9.15 -5.48
C ASP A 72 14.63 9.90 -6.55
N PRO A 73 13.75 10.85 -6.19
CA PRO A 73 13.27 11.12 -4.84
C PRO A 73 12.54 9.91 -4.20
N PRO A 74 12.43 9.84 -2.86
CA PRO A 74 11.76 8.75 -2.16
C PRO A 74 10.26 8.75 -2.39
N VAL A 75 9.61 7.60 -2.20
CA VAL A 75 8.15 7.53 -2.05
C VAL A 75 7.75 8.15 -0.72
N VAL A 76 6.77 9.05 -0.76
CA VAL A 76 6.27 9.80 0.41
C VAL A 76 4.78 9.58 0.67
N ALA A 77 4.05 9.02 -0.30
CA ALA A 77 2.69 8.55 -0.12
C ALA A 77 2.37 7.40 -1.08
N VAL A 78 1.38 6.60 -0.70
CA VAL A 78 0.84 5.50 -1.49
C VAL A 78 -0.68 5.56 -1.45
N VAL A 79 -1.32 5.62 -2.61
CA VAL A 79 -2.78 5.71 -2.73
C VAL A 79 -3.31 4.47 -3.42
N SER A 80 -4.19 3.75 -2.73
CA SER A 80 -4.88 2.57 -3.28
C SER A 80 -6.28 2.95 -3.75
N LEU A 81 -6.59 2.58 -4.98
CA LEU A 81 -7.85 2.84 -5.67
C LEU A 81 -8.43 1.50 -6.10
N TRP A 82 -9.69 1.24 -5.80
CA TRP A 82 -10.43 0.15 -6.43
C TRP A 82 -11.24 0.74 -7.56
N VAL A 83 -11.16 0.12 -8.73
CA VAL A 83 -11.76 0.60 -9.96
C VAL A 83 -12.45 -0.55 -10.68
N GLN A 84 -13.29 -0.21 -11.65
CA GLN A 84 -13.90 -1.23 -12.50
C GLN A 84 -12.92 -1.78 -13.55
N GLN A 85 -12.10 -0.90 -14.12
CA GLN A 85 -11.11 -1.24 -15.14
C GLN A 85 -9.98 -0.20 -15.10
N TYR A 86 -8.73 -0.65 -15.06
CA TYR A 86 -7.53 0.17 -14.84
C TYR A 86 -7.26 1.16 -15.98
N TYR A 87 -7.74 0.84 -17.19
CA TYR A 87 -7.62 1.70 -18.38
C TYR A 87 -8.82 2.65 -18.54
N GLY A 88 -9.80 2.58 -17.64
CA GLY A 88 -11.02 3.39 -17.67
C GLY A 88 -10.76 4.86 -17.35
N GLU A 89 -11.74 5.70 -17.67
CA GLU A 89 -11.69 7.15 -17.42
C GLU A 89 -11.46 7.49 -15.95
N VAL A 90 -12.17 6.82 -15.03
CA VAL A 90 -12.02 7.03 -13.57
C VAL A 90 -10.59 6.76 -13.10
N ALA A 91 -9.97 5.66 -13.55
CA ALA A 91 -8.61 5.31 -13.17
C ALA A 91 -7.60 6.32 -13.71
N ARG A 92 -7.71 6.69 -14.99
CA ARG A 92 -6.83 7.70 -15.61
C ARG A 92 -6.97 9.07 -14.96
N ALA A 93 -8.19 9.55 -14.74
CA ALA A 93 -8.44 10.82 -14.05
C ALA A 93 -7.89 10.84 -12.62
N ALA A 94 -7.98 9.71 -11.89
CA ALA A 94 -7.42 9.59 -10.56
C ALA A 94 -5.87 9.64 -10.57
N ILE A 95 -5.24 8.92 -11.52
CA ILE A 95 -3.78 8.94 -11.70
C ILE A 95 -3.29 10.34 -12.09
N ASP A 96 -3.95 10.99 -13.06
CA ASP A 96 -3.62 12.35 -13.49
C ASP A 96 -3.73 13.33 -12.32
N ARG A 97 -4.79 13.18 -11.51
CA ARG A 97 -4.99 14.03 -10.34
C ARG A 97 -3.88 13.86 -9.30
N LEU A 98 -3.49 12.63 -8.99
CA LEU A 98 -2.40 12.33 -8.05
C LEU A 98 -1.04 12.78 -8.58
N SER A 99 -0.84 12.72 -9.89
CA SER A 99 0.38 13.17 -10.56
C SER A 99 0.65 14.67 -10.36
N ALA A 100 -0.40 15.47 -10.16
CA ALA A 100 -0.27 16.91 -9.86
C ALA A 100 0.20 17.22 -8.43
N GLU A 101 0.38 16.21 -7.56
CA GLU A 101 0.75 16.40 -6.15
C GLU A 101 2.20 16.01 -5.82
N CYS A 102 3.00 15.59 -6.80
CA CYS A 102 4.35 15.08 -6.55
C CYS A 102 5.30 15.28 -7.74
N ASP A 103 6.59 15.00 -7.54
CA ASP A 103 7.61 15.10 -8.58
C ASP A 103 7.48 13.93 -9.58
N HIS A 104 7.20 12.73 -9.07
CA HIS A 104 6.95 11.54 -9.89
C HIS A 104 5.84 10.67 -9.30
N ALA A 105 4.79 10.44 -10.08
CA ALA A 105 3.78 9.43 -9.78
C ALA A 105 4.03 8.16 -10.60
N ALA A 106 3.91 7.00 -9.95
CA ALA A 106 3.93 5.72 -10.64
C ALA A 106 2.71 4.89 -10.24
N ALA A 107 1.95 4.41 -11.23
CA ALA A 107 0.73 3.64 -11.00
C ALA A 107 0.91 2.17 -11.42
N TYR A 108 0.33 1.26 -10.64
CA TYR A 108 0.46 -0.19 -10.83
C TYR A 108 -0.92 -0.84 -10.74
N LEU A 109 -1.24 -1.72 -11.69
CA LEU A 109 -2.31 -2.70 -11.53
C LEU A 109 -1.79 -3.83 -10.65
N VAL A 110 -2.57 -4.23 -9.65
CA VAL A 110 -2.17 -5.27 -8.69
C VAL A 110 -3.25 -6.32 -8.48
N THR A 111 -2.85 -7.53 -8.08
CA THR A 111 -3.73 -8.45 -7.36
C THR A 111 -3.60 -8.20 -5.86
N GLU A 112 -4.66 -8.41 -5.10
CA GLU A 112 -4.68 -8.19 -3.65
C GLU A 112 -4.91 -9.51 -2.91
N SER A 113 -4.16 -9.73 -1.84
CA SER A 113 -4.34 -10.81 -0.87
C SER A 113 -4.24 -10.22 0.54
N VAL A 114 -5.08 -10.67 1.46
CA VAL A 114 -5.16 -10.12 2.82
C VAL A 114 -4.92 -11.24 3.85
N PRO A 115 -3.66 -11.68 4.08
CA PRO A 115 -3.36 -12.69 5.09
C PRO A 115 -3.83 -12.32 6.50
N MET A 116 -3.84 -11.02 6.84
CA MET A 116 -4.34 -10.52 8.11
C MET A 116 -5.18 -9.28 7.89
N ALA A 117 -6.45 -9.32 8.31
CA ALA A 117 -7.38 -8.22 8.10
C ALA A 117 -6.94 -6.96 8.83
N VAL A 118 -6.99 -5.82 8.13
CA VAL A 118 -6.74 -4.51 8.73
C VAL A 118 -7.97 -4.09 9.56
N PRO A 119 -7.79 -3.63 10.82
CA PRO A 119 -8.89 -3.08 11.62
C PRO A 119 -9.58 -1.90 10.93
N ARG A 120 -10.91 -1.86 11.00
CA ARG A 120 -11.70 -0.75 10.43
C ARG A 120 -11.65 0.47 11.35
N THR A 121 -11.54 1.65 10.74
CA THR A 121 -11.74 2.95 11.36
C THR A 121 -12.99 3.62 10.77
N ALA A 122 -13.45 4.74 11.34
CA ALA A 122 -14.42 5.55 10.62
C ALA A 122 -13.77 6.12 9.34
N PRO A 123 -14.54 6.38 8.27
CA PRO A 123 -14.01 6.95 7.05
C PRO A 123 -13.15 8.21 7.29
N GLY A 124 -11.91 8.18 6.82
CA GLY A 124 -10.96 9.29 6.98
C GLY A 124 -10.31 9.41 8.35
N GLU A 125 -10.61 8.52 9.30
CA GLU A 125 -9.85 8.41 10.54
C GLU A 125 -8.57 7.59 10.32
N ARG A 126 -7.51 8.07 10.98
CA ARG A 126 -6.21 7.40 11.00
C ARG A 126 -6.32 6.08 11.75
N VAL A 127 -5.73 5.01 11.21
CA VAL A 127 -5.49 3.79 11.99
C VAL A 127 -4.46 4.07 13.08
N ASP A 128 -4.73 3.67 14.33
CA ASP A 128 -3.78 3.82 15.43
C ASP A 128 -2.59 2.87 15.28
N GLY A 129 -1.60 3.29 14.50
CA GLY A 129 -0.38 2.53 14.27
C GLY A 129 0.47 3.07 13.12
N LEU A 130 1.58 2.39 12.89
CA LEU A 130 2.43 2.54 11.72
C LEU A 130 1.94 1.60 10.62
N ALA A 131 1.52 2.13 9.48
CA ALA A 131 1.38 1.34 8.26
C ALA A 131 2.70 1.45 7.48
N ASN A 132 3.54 0.43 7.52
CA ASN A 132 4.78 0.41 6.75
C ASN A 132 4.49 -0.19 5.37
N ILE A 133 4.84 0.55 4.31
CA ILE A 133 4.72 0.05 2.95
C ILE A 133 6.06 -0.49 2.48
N ALA A 134 6.15 -1.80 2.19
CA ALA A 134 7.31 -2.40 1.56
C ALA A 134 7.14 -2.49 0.04
N LEU A 135 8.08 -1.90 -0.71
CA LEU A 135 8.14 -1.95 -2.17
C LEU A 135 9.15 -3.04 -2.57
N LEU A 136 8.64 -4.18 -3.00
CA LEU A 136 9.45 -5.36 -3.27
C LEU A 136 9.88 -5.41 -4.74
N ARG A 137 11.12 -5.84 -4.96
CA ARG A 137 11.68 -6.15 -6.27
C ARG A 137 12.08 -7.61 -6.31
N ARG A 138 11.76 -8.28 -7.40
CA ARG A 138 12.18 -9.67 -7.64
C ARG A 138 13.59 -9.65 -8.24
N PRO A 139 14.56 -10.41 -7.69
CA PRO A 139 15.84 -10.61 -8.34
C PRO A 139 15.68 -11.20 -9.75
N ALA A 140 16.48 -10.74 -10.71
CA ALA A 140 16.30 -11.12 -12.12
C ALA A 140 16.49 -12.64 -12.34
N GLU A 141 17.36 -13.25 -11.55
CA GLU A 141 17.71 -14.67 -11.55
C GLU A 141 16.66 -15.59 -10.92
N LEU A 142 15.73 -15.04 -10.12
CA LEU A 142 14.70 -15.85 -9.45
C LEU A 142 13.41 -15.82 -10.25
N ASP A 143 12.95 -16.95 -10.77
CA ASP A 143 11.74 -16.98 -11.59
C ASP A 143 10.48 -16.53 -10.81
N PRO A 144 9.44 -16.00 -11.50
CA PRO A 144 8.25 -15.46 -10.82
C PRO A 144 7.51 -16.47 -9.95
N VAL A 145 7.42 -17.75 -10.33
CA VAL A 145 6.66 -18.76 -9.58
C VAL A 145 7.39 -19.08 -8.28
N THR A 146 8.70 -19.30 -8.34
CA THR A 146 9.53 -19.52 -7.16
C THR A 146 9.53 -18.30 -6.25
N TRP A 147 9.64 -17.09 -6.81
CA TRP A 147 9.61 -15.86 -6.00
C TRP A 147 8.27 -15.71 -5.25
N LEU A 148 7.14 -15.95 -5.93
CA LEU A 148 5.82 -15.92 -5.29
C LEU A 148 5.66 -17.00 -4.22
N HIS A 149 6.18 -18.22 -4.44
CA HIS A 149 6.13 -19.26 -3.41
C HIS A 149 6.93 -18.85 -2.17
N ARG A 150 8.17 -18.40 -2.36
CA ARG A 150 9.03 -17.98 -1.25
C ARG A 150 8.46 -16.79 -0.49
N TRP A 151 7.84 -15.85 -1.18
CA TRP A 151 7.21 -14.72 -0.53
C TRP A 151 5.86 -15.09 0.12
N HIS A 152 4.88 -15.57 -0.65
CA HIS A 152 3.53 -15.81 -0.14
C HIS A 152 3.43 -17.01 0.80
N VAL A 153 4.14 -18.11 0.53
CA VAL A 153 4.01 -19.36 1.28
C VAL A 153 5.05 -19.46 2.38
N ASP A 154 6.32 -19.20 2.06
CA ASP A 154 7.42 -19.43 3.01
C ASP A 154 7.63 -18.23 3.96
N HIS A 155 7.60 -17.00 3.45
CA HIS A 155 7.88 -15.79 4.25
C HIS A 155 6.65 -15.27 5.03
N THR A 156 5.43 -15.31 4.48
CA THR A 156 4.23 -14.78 5.15
C THR A 156 4.06 -15.28 6.60
N PRO A 157 4.18 -16.58 6.91
CA PRO A 157 4.09 -17.05 8.29
C PRO A 157 5.22 -16.51 9.17
N VAL A 158 6.44 -16.41 8.64
CA VAL A 158 7.59 -15.85 9.38
C VAL A 158 7.34 -14.38 9.72
N ALA A 159 6.84 -13.58 8.78
CA ALA A 159 6.51 -12.18 9.03
C ALA A 159 5.49 -12.03 10.17
N ILE A 160 4.39 -12.79 10.09
CA ILE A 160 3.33 -12.79 11.10
C ILE A 160 3.85 -13.23 12.48
N GLU A 161 4.71 -14.24 12.55
CA GLU A 161 5.21 -14.78 13.82
C GLU A 161 6.31 -13.93 14.45
N THR A 162 7.12 -13.26 13.63
CA THR A 162 8.33 -12.57 14.09
C THR A 162 8.13 -11.08 14.31
N GLN A 163 7.03 -10.49 13.83
CA GLN A 163 6.72 -9.09 14.00
C GLN A 163 5.40 -8.87 14.76
N ALA A 164 5.23 -7.68 15.35
CA ALA A 164 3.98 -7.28 15.99
C ALA A 164 2.92 -6.81 14.97
N THR A 165 2.87 -7.44 13.81
CA THR A 165 1.95 -7.07 12.73
C THR A 165 0.51 -7.36 13.15
N PHE A 166 -0.39 -6.37 13.03
CA PHE A 166 -1.82 -6.52 13.31
C PHE A 166 -2.72 -6.31 12.07
N GLY A 167 -2.13 -6.03 10.91
CA GLY A 167 -2.80 -5.99 9.62
C GLY A 167 -1.78 -6.22 8.50
N TYR A 168 -2.14 -7.02 7.49
CA TYR A 168 -1.21 -7.45 6.44
C TYR A 168 -1.94 -7.60 5.11
N THR A 169 -1.62 -6.72 4.16
CA THR A 169 -2.12 -6.75 2.78
C THR A 169 -0.96 -6.90 1.81
N GLN A 170 -1.02 -7.92 0.96
CA GLN A 170 -0.04 -8.23 -0.07
C GLN A 170 -0.60 -7.84 -1.43
N ASN A 171 0.12 -6.99 -2.19
CA ASN A 171 -0.28 -6.61 -3.54
C ASN A 171 0.78 -7.03 -4.55
N THR A 172 0.53 -8.11 -5.31
CA THR A 172 1.45 -8.49 -6.40
C THR A 172 1.23 -7.57 -7.59
N VAL A 173 2.30 -6.96 -8.10
CA VAL A 173 2.22 -6.08 -9.28
C VAL A 173 2.00 -6.92 -10.53
N VAL A 174 0.90 -6.66 -11.23
CA VAL A 174 0.60 -7.26 -12.53
C VAL A 174 1.32 -6.50 -13.63
N ARG A 175 1.27 -5.16 -13.60
CA ARG A 175 1.96 -4.27 -14.54
C ARG A 175 1.97 -2.82 -14.06
N ALA A 176 2.95 -2.06 -14.55
CA ALA A 176 2.92 -0.60 -14.52
C ALA A 176 1.84 -0.05 -15.48
N LEU A 177 1.28 1.10 -15.11
CA LEU A 177 0.24 1.84 -15.84
C LEU A 177 0.70 3.24 -16.28
N THR A 178 1.82 3.73 -15.76
CA THR A 178 2.47 4.98 -16.15
C THR A 178 3.83 4.69 -16.77
N ASP A 179 4.26 5.58 -17.67
CA ASP A 179 5.60 5.53 -18.23
C ASP A 179 6.65 5.74 -17.12
N ASP A 180 7.84 5.16 -17.31
CA ASP A 180 8.98 5.26 -16.39
C ASP A 180 8.71 4.83 -14.92
N ALA A 181 7.62 4.10 -14.67
CA ALA A 181 7.34 3.53 -13.36
C ALA A 181 8.51 2.64 -12.91
N PRO A 182 9.06 2.84 -11.70
CA PRO A 182 10.09 1.95 -11.16
C PRO A 182 9.63 0.48 -11.21
N VAL A 183 10.55 -0.42 -11.53
CA VAL A 183 10.22 -1.85 -11.54
C VAL A 183 9.94 -2.30 -10.11
N LEU A 184 8.68 -2.66 -9.85
CA LEU A 184 8.21 -3.28 -8.61
C LEU A 184 7.54 -4.61 -8.94
N ALA A 185 7.83 -5.63 -8.12
CA ALA A 185 7.17 -6.93 -8.18
C ALA A 185 5.99 -7.02 -7.21
N ALA A 186 6.04 -6.29 -6.09
CA ALA A 186 4.93 -6.17 -5.17
C ALA A 186 4.96 -4.89 -4.33
N ILE A 187 3.80 -4.55 -3.79
CA ILE A 187 3.60 -3.46 -2.82
C ILE A 187 2.87 -4.07 -1.62
N VAL A 188 3.48 -3.98 -0.45
CA VAL A 188 3.01 -4.66 0.75
C VAL A 188 2.67 -3.63 1.80
N GLU A 189 1.50 -3.75 2.42
CA GLU A 189 1.08 -2.90 3.55
C GLU A 189 1.04 -3.75 4.81
N GLU A 190 1.84 -3.38 5.81
CA GLU A 190 1.91 -4.04 7.11
C GLU A 190 1.65 -3.02 8.21
N LEU A 191 0.80 -3.35 9.17
CA LEU A 191 0.41 -2.47 10.26
C LEU A 191 1.04 -2.92 11.57
N PHE A 192 1.69 -1.99 12.27
CA PHE A 192 2.40 -2.21 13.53
C PHE A 192 1.92 -1.21 14.59
N PRO A 193 2.03 -1.54 15.89
CA PRO A 193 1.75 -0.61 16.97
C PRO A 193 2.48 0.72 16.79
N GLN A 194 1.89 1.83 17.23
CA GLN A 194 2.48 3.17 17.07
C GLN A 194 3.91 3.26 17.64
N GLN A 195 4.22 2.50 18.70
CA GLN A 195 5.53 2.45 19.33
C GLN A 195 6.62 1.92 18.38
N ALA A 196 6.25 1.11 17.38
CA ALA A 196 7.15 0.55 16.39
C ALA A 196 7.81 1.60 15.47
N VAL A 197 7.30 2.85 15.48
CA VAL A 197 7.98 3.99 14.83
C VAL A 197 9.40 4.17 15.38
N SER A 198 9.60 4.00 16.68
CA SER A 198 10.88 4.32 17.34
C SER A 198 11.48 3.17 18.15
N ASP A 199 10.83 2.00 18.21
CA ASP A 199 11.25 0.89 19.05
C ASP A 199 11.21 -0.46 18.28
N LEU A 200 12.37 -1.09 18.16
CA LEU A 200 12.53 -2.40 17.54
C LEU A 200 11.86 -3.52 18.33
N HIS A 201 11.83 -3.44 19.68
CA HIS A 201 11.10 -4.42 20.48
C HIS A 201 9.61 -4.36 20.18
N ALA A 202 9.06 -3.15 20.07
CA ALA A 202 7.67 -2.96 19.68
C ALA A 202 7.39 -3.41 18.24
N PHE A 203 8.31 -3.18 17.30
CA PHE A 203 8.16 -3.63 15.90
C PHE A 203 8.19 -5.16 15.77
N PHE A 204 9.12 -5.83 16.44
CA PHE A 204 9.25 -7.29 16.41
C PHE A 204 8.32 -8.01 17.41
N GLY A 205 7.67 -7.27 18.31
CA GLY A 205 6.90 -7.87 19.41
C GLY A 205 7.77 -8.70 20.35
N ALA A 206 9.03 -8.29 20.52
CA ALA A 206 10.04 -9.04 21.26
C ALA A 206 9.93 -8.79 22.77
N ALA A 207 10.01 -9.85 23.58
CA ALA A 207 9.95 -9.73 25.04
C ALA A 207 11.25 -9.22 25.68
N ASP A 208 12.39 -9.54 25.05
CA ASP A 208 13.74 -9.16 25.47
C ASP A 208 14.72 -9.16 24.28
N ASP A 209 15.98 -8.80 24.53
CA ASP A 209 17.03 -8.72 23.50
C ASP A 209 17.33 -10.06 22.83
N ALA A 210 17.17 -11.19 23.54
CA ALA A 210 17.44 -12.51 22.99
C ALA A 210 16.32 -12.94 22.02
N ASP A 211 15.06 -12.68 22.39
CA ASP A 211 13.90 -12.85 21.51
C ASP A 211 13.98 -11.91 20.29
N LEU A 212 14.34 -10.64 20.50
CA LEU A 212 14.55 -9.68 19.42
C LEU A 212 15.60 -10.18 18.42
N ALA A 213 16.75 -10.64 18.92
CA ALA A 213 17.80 -11.18 18.08
C ALA A 213 17.35 -12.42 17.30
N ASP A 214 16.52 -13.30 17.89
CA ASP A 214 15.97 -14.46 17.18
C ASP A 214 15.00 -14.08 16.06
N ARG A 215 14.04 -13.22 16.38
CA ARG A 215 13.06 -12.71 15.42
C ARG A 215 13.72 -12.00 14.24
N MET A 216 14.71 -11.15 14.52
CA MET A 216 15.48 -10.47 13.48
C MET A 216 16.26 -11.46 12.60
N ARG A 217 16.91 -12.48 13.17
CA ARG A 217 17.62 -13.51 12.38
C ARG A 217 16.67 -14.25 11.44
N ARG A 218 15.49 -14.66 11.93
CA ARG A 218 14.47 -15.34 11.13
C ARG A 218 13.94 -14.45 10.02
N MET A 219 13.67 -13.18 10.33
CA MET A 219 13.21 -12.18 9.37
C MET A 219 14.24 -11.96 8.25
N VAL A 220 15.51 -11.72 8.59
CA VAL A 220 16.61 -11.58 7.62
C VAL A 220 16.72 -12.81 6.73
N ALA A 221 16.79 -14.01 7.32
CA ALA A 221 16.88 -15.26 6.55
C ALA A 221 15.69 -15.44 5.59
N SER A 222 14.47 -15.10 6.03
CA SER A 222 13.28 -15.23 5.18
C SER A 222 13.23 -14.19 4.06
N THR A 223 13.67 -12.95 4.31
CA THR A 223 13.72 -11.88 3.30
C THR A 223 14.85 -12.07 2.29
N ASP A 224 15.98 -12.60 2.72
CA ASP A 224 17.08 -13.05 1.84
C ASP A 224 16.59 -14.08 0.82
N ALA A 225 15.75 -15.02 1.24
CA ALA A 225 15.30 -16.13 0.39
C ALA A 225 14.54 -15.67 -0.87
N PHE A 226 13.90 -14.51 -0.85
CA PHE A 226 13.21 -13.94 -2.02
C PHE A 226 13.77 -12.57 -2.47
N GLY A 227 14.92 -12.16 -1.93
CA GLY A 227 15.67 -10.99 -2.39
C GLY A 227 15.24 -9.64 -1.81
N ALA A 228 14.36 -9.62 -0.81
CA ALA A 228 13.89 -8.38 -0.19
C ALA A 228 14.87 -7.74 0.80
N SER A 229 15.99 -8.39 1.11
CA SER A 229 17.02 -7.84 2.01
C SER A 229 17.98 -6.83 1.37
N SER A 230 18.00 -6.73 0.03
CA SER A 230 19.02 -5.97 -0.71
C SER A 230 18.47 -4.82 -1.56
N ASN A 231 17.22 -4.91 -2.02
CA ASN A 231 16.65 -3.94 -2.97
C ASN A 231 15.17 -3.64 -2.67
N ILE A 232 14.93 -3.16 -1.46
CA ILE A 232 13.62 -2.83 -0.91
C ILE A 232 13.57 -1.35 -0.53
N ASP A 233 12.40 -0.75 -0.69
CA ASP A 233 12.06 0.49 0.00
C ASP A 233 11.01 0.17 1.07
N THR A 234 11.18 0.69 2.29
CA THR A 234 10.15 0.70 3.32
C THR A 234 9.73 2.12 3.61
N VAL A 235 8.45 2.41 3.40
CA VAL A 235 7.87 3.74 3.50
C VAL A 235 6.98 3.78 4.74
N PRO A 236 7.39 4.44 5.82
CA PRO A 236 6.55 4.58 6.99
C PRO A 236 5.39 5.53 6.70
N THR A 237 4.16 5.06 6.87
CA THR A 237 2.96 5.83 6.59
C THR A 237 1.92 5.73 7.71
N SER A 238 1.09 6.76 7.81
CA SER A 238 -0.20 6.69 8.46
C SER A 238 -1.24 6.29 7.42
N ARG A 239 -2.15 5.37 7.81
CA ARG A 239 -3.19 4.82 6.94
C ARG A 239 -4.53 5.49 7.19
N TYR A 240 -5.17 5.96 6.13
CA TYR A 240 -6.51 6.52 6.11
C TYR A 240 -7.38 5.76 5.12
N GLU A 241 -8.39 5.04 5.59
CA GLU A 241 -9.40 4.43 4.71
C GLU A 241 -10.56 5.40 4.55
N LEU A 242 -10.77 5.89 3.32
CA LEU A 242 -11.80 6.89 3.01
C LEU A 242 -13.09 6.21 2.53
N ARG A 243 -12.93 5.08 1.83
CA ARG A 243 -14.03 4.24 1.36
C ARG A 243 -13.55 2.82 1.19
N SER A 244 -14.23 1.86 1.80
CA SER A 244 -13.99 0.44 1.56
C SER A 244 -14.74 -0.03 0.31
N PRO A 245 -14.09 -0.74 -0.64
CA PRO A 245 -14.77 -1.37 -1.78
C PRO A 245 -15.51 -2.66 -1.38
N PHE A 246 -15.29 -3.15 -0.16
CA PHE A 246 -15.80 -4.41 0.33
C PHE A 246 -17.04 -4.18 1.19
N VAL A 247 -18.15 -4.78 0.77
CA VAL A 247 -19.34 -4.87 1.61
C VAL A 247 -19.01 -5.77 2.80
N THR A 248 -19.28 -5.30 4.01
CA THR A 248 -19.22 -6.16 5.20
C THR A 248 -20.20 -7.31 4.99
N PRO A 249 -19.80 -8.59 5.11
CA PRO A 249 -20.78 -9.59 5.49
C PRO A 249 -21.37 -9.13 6.82
N ASP A 250 -22.70 -9.16 6.96
CA ASP A 250 -23.29 -9.02 8.28
C ASP A 250 -22.58 -10.01 9.20
N ARG A 251 -22.06 -9.50 10.32
CA ARG A 251 -21.49 -10.36 11.36
C ARG A 251 -22.63 -11.29 11.81
N PRO A 252 -22.49 -12.62 11.75
CA PRO A 252 -23.50 -13.51 12.29
C PRO A 252 -23.70 -13.25 13.79
#